data_AF-A0A662EZ65-F1
#
_entry.id   AF-A0A662EZ65-F1
#
_cell.length_a   1.000
_cell.length_b   1.000
_cell.length_c   1.000
_cell.angle_alpha   90.00
_cell.angle_beta   90.00
_cell.angle_gamma   90.00
#
_symmetry.space_group_name_H-M   'P 1'
#
loop_
_entity.id
_entity.type
_entity.pdbx_description
1 polymer ?
#
loop_
_entity_poly.entity_id
_entity_poly.type
_entity_poly.pdbx_seq_one_letter_code
_entity_poly.pdbx_strand_id
1 'polypeptide(L)'
;MPEVRRNWKAPFFTIWIGQQFSLIGSQLVQFALVWWLTKTTGSATVLATATMVAILPQVIIGPFSGALVDRFSRRTVMIVADGAIGLASAWLAYMYFSGAVAVWHIYLI
;
A
#
# COMPACT_ATOMS: atom_id res chain seq x y z
N MET A 1 -37.67 -3.45 0.23
CA MET A 1 -36.55 -4.30 -0.24
C MET A 1 -35.70 -3.42 -1.15
N PRO A 2 -34.40 -3.20 -0.89
CA PRO A 2 -33.61 -2.32 -1.75
C PRO A 2 -33.41 -3.01 -3.11
N GLU A 3 -33.74 -2.29 -4.17
CA GLU A 3 -33.64 -2.77 -5.55
C GLU A 3 -32.21 -3.22 -5.85
N VAL A 4 -32.02 -4.51 -6.12
CA VAL A 4 -30.76 -5.03 -6.65
C VAL A 4 -30.56 -4.37 -8.01
N ARG A 5 -29.67 -3.37 -8.08
CA ARG A 5 -29.36 -2.67 -9.33
C ARG A 5 -29.00 -3.70 -10.39
N ARG A 6 -29.78 -3.73 -11.48
CA ARG A 6 -29.66 -4.67 -12.61
C ARG A 6 -28.25 -4.72 -13.25
N ASN A 7 -27.42 -3.71 -12.98
CA ASN A 7 -26.05 -3.55 -13.50
C ASN A 7 -24.94 -3.62 -12.42
N TRP A 8 -25.05 -4.49 -11.41
CA TRP A 8 -24.02 -4.64 -10.37
C TRP A 8 -22.61 -4.98 -10.91
N LYS A 9 -22.54 -5.62 -12.08
CA LYS A 9 -21.29 -6.06 -12.71
C LYS A 9 -20.37 -4.89 -13.05
N ALA A 10 -20.89 -3.81 -13.63
CA ALA A 10 -20.08 -2.67 -14.07
C ALA A 10 -19.29 -2.02 -12.91
N PRO A 11 -19.92 -1.53 -11.81
CA PRO A 11 -19.18 -0.94 -10.70
C PRO A 11 -18.28 -1.97 -9.98
N PHE A 12 -18.69 -3.23 -9.93
CA PHE A 12 -17.84 -4.30 -9.38
C PHE A 12 -16.54 -4.45 -10.17
N PHE A 13 -16.62 -4.63 -11.50
CA PHE A 13 -15.44 -4.81 -12.33
C PHE A 13 -14.56 -3.55 -12.39
N THR A 14 -15.15 -2.35 -12.33
CA THR A 14 -14.36 -1.11 -12.23
C THR A 14 -13.49 -1.10 -10.97
N ILE A 15 -14.07 -1.41 -9.81
CA ILE A 15 -13.31 -1.48 -8.54
C ILE A 15 -12.32 -2.63 -8.58
N TRP A 16 -12.75 -3.79 -9.05
CA TRP A 16 -11.92 -4.99 -9.08
C TRP A 16 -10.68 -4.82 -9.94
N ILE A 17 -10.81 -4.28 -11.16
CA ILE A 17 -9.68 -4.01 -12.04
C ILE A 17 -8.75 -2.98 -11.40
N GLY A 18 -9.29 -1.88 -10.86
CA GLY A 18 -8.48 -0.88 -10.14
C GLY A 18 -7.69 -1.47 -8.98
N GLN A 19 -8.31 -2.35 -8.21
CA GLN A 19 -7.66 -3.08 -7.12
C GLN A 19 -6.56 -4.03 -7.63
N GLN A 20 -6.78 -4.76 -8.72
CA GLN A 20 -5.73 -5.60 -9.31
C GLN A 20 -4.51 -4.78 -9.73
N PHE A 21 -4.72 -3.63 -10.38
CA PHE A 21 -3.63 -2.73 -10.74
C PHE A 21 -2.90 -2.18 -9.50
N SER A 22 -3.63 -1.79 -8.46
CA SER A 22 -3.06 -1.32 -7.19
C SER A 22 -2.17 -2.39 -6.54
N LEU A 23 -2.65 -3.64 -6.50
CA LEU A 23 -1.92 -4.77 -5.93
C LEU A 23 -0.64 -5.08 -6.70
N ILE A 24 -0.72 -5.14 -8.04
CA ILE A 24 0.45 -5.38 -8.89
C ILE A 24 1.47 -4.24 -8.73
N GLY A 25 1.02 -2.99 -8.77
CA GLY A 25 1.89 -1.83 -8.55
C GLY A 25 2.59 -1.86 -7.20
N SER A 26 1.86 -2.20 -6.13
CA SER A 26 2.42 -2.35 -4.79
C SER A 26 3.48 -3.44 -4.72
N GLN A 27 3.26 -4.60 -5.35
CA GLN A 27 4.26 -5.68 -5.39
C GLN A 27 5.51 -5.28 -6.19
N LEU A 28 5.35 -4.54 -7.29
CA LEU A 28 6.48 -4.04 -8.06
C LEU A 28 7.31 -3.03 -7.24
N VAL A 29 6.67 -2.12 -6.52
CA VAL A 29 7.35 -1.17 -5.62
C VAL A 29 8.09 -1.94 -4.53
N GLN A 30 7.45 -2.93 -3.89
CA GLN A 30 8.09 -3.75 -2.87
C GLN A 30 9.33 -4.48 -3.39
N PHE A 31 9.24 -5.10 -4.57
CA PHE A 31 10.37 -5.76 -5.22
C PHE A 31 11.51 -4.76 -5.50
N ALA A 32 11.18 -3.60 -6.08
CA ALA A 32 12.15 -2.57 -6.38
C ALA A 32 12.86 -2.04 -5.12
N LEU A 33 12.14 -1.87 -4.01
CA LEU A 33 12.68 -1.44 -2.73
C LEU A 33 13.65 -2.45 -2.13
N VAL A 34 13.28 -3.74 -2.13
CA VAL A 34 14.15 -4.83 -1.65
C VAL A 34 15.43 -4.88 -2.49
N TRP A 35 15.29 -4.82 -3.81
CA TRP A 35 16.42 -4.81 -4.73
C TRP A 35 17.33 -3.60 -4.50
N TRP A 36 16.77 -2.40 -4.39
CA TRP A 36 17.51 -1.16 -4.17
C TRP A 36 18.25 -1.18 -2.83
N LEU A 37 17.59 -1.58 -1.73
CA LEU A 37 18.25 -1.72 -0.43
C LEU A 37 19.41 -2.72 -0.47
N THR A 38 19.22 -3.85 -1.15
CA THR A 38 20.25 -4.88 -1.30
C THR A 38 21.45 -4.33 -2.07
N LYS A 39 21.21 -3.65 -3.19
CA LYS A 39 22.28 -3.08 -4.02
C LYS A 39 23.02 -1.93 -3.35
N THR A 40 22.31 -1.08 -2.61
CA THR A 40 22.86 0.13 -1.99
C THR A 40 23.59 -0.17 -0.68
N THR A 41 23.04 -1.07 0.15
CA THR A 41 23.60 -1.32 1.50
C THR A 41 24.34 -2.64 1.62
N GLY A 42 23.97 -3.66 0.83
CA GLY A 42 24.50 -5.02 0.97
C GLY A 42 24.24 -5.68 2.33
N SER A 43 23.41 -5.07 3.19
CA SER A 43 23.28 -5.45 4.60
C SER A 43 22.00 -6.24 4.85
N ALA A 44 22.16 -7.47 5.34
CA ALA A 44 21.03 -8.31 5.77
C ALA A 44 20.24 -7.66 6.91
N THR A 45 20.90 -6.93 7.81
CA THR A 45 20.26 -6.23 8.92
C THR A 45 19.33 -5.12 8.41
N VAL A 46 19.74 -4.36 7.39
CA VAL A 46 18.91 -3.31 6.79
C VAL A 46 17.63 -3.88 6.18
N LEU A 47 17.74 -5.01 5.47
CA LEU A 47 16.57 -5.71 4.90
C LEU A 47 15.66 -6.28 5.99
N ALA A 48 16.23 -6.89 7.03
CA ALA A 48 15.46 -7.42 8.15
C ALA A 48 14.67 -6.32 8.87
N THR A 49 15.31 -5.17 9.12
CA THR A 49 14.64 -3.99 9.70
C THR A 49 13.54 -3.47 8.78
N ALA A 50 13.80 -3.33 7.47
CA ALA A 50 12.78 -2.92 6.51
C ALA A 50 11.55 -3.83 6.54
N THR A 51 11.78 -5.14 6.59
CA THR A 51 10.72 -6.16 6.62
C THR A 51 9.93 -6.08 7.93
N MET A 52 10.61 -5.89 9.06
CA MET A 52 9.96 -5.73 10.36
C MET A 52 9.06 -4.49 10.38
N VAL A 53 9.56 -3.37 9.87
CA VAL A 53 8.79 -2.10 9.80
C VAL A 53 7.59 -2.23 8.86
N ALA A 54 7.71 -2.94 7.74
CA ALA A 54 6.59 -3.17 6.82
C ALA A 54 5.45 -4.00 7.44
N ILE A 55 5.77 -4.96 8.32
CA ILE A 55 4.78 -5.86 8.94
C ILE A 55 4.15 -5.24 10.19
N LEU A 56 4.87 -4.37 10.89
CA LEU A 56 4.46 -3.80 12.18
C LEU A 56 3.10 -3.07 12.14
N PRO A 57 2.81 -2.20 11.16
CA PRO A 57 1.49 -1.56 11.05
C PRO A 57 0.37 -2.58 10.90
N GLN A 58 0.57 -3.64 10.13
CA GLN A 58 -0.44 -4.68 9.93
C GLN A 58 -0.71 -5.45 11.23
N VAL A 59 0.31 -5.74 12.03
CA VAL A 59 0.14 -6.41 13.34
C VAL A 59 -0.64 -5.54 14.31
N ILE A 60 -0.32 -4.24 14.34
CA ILE A 60 -0.94 -3.30 15.27
C ILE A 60 -2.37 -2.98 14.84
N ILE A 61 -2.60 -2.67 13.57
CA ILE A 61 -3.89 -2.20 13.05
C ILE A 61 -4.83 -3.37 12.75
N GLY A 62 -4.30 -4.53 12.32
CA GLY A 62 -5.06 -5.70 11.90
C GLY A 62 -6.20 -6.13 12.83
N PRO A 63 -5.98 -6.25 14.16
CA PRO A 63 -7.04 -6.59 15.11
C PRO A 63 -8.19 -5.58 15.16
N PHE A 64 -7.91 -4.30 14.86
CA PHE A 64 -8.89 -3.22 14.88
C PHE A 64 -9.57 -3.00 13.53
N SER A 65 -8.94 -3.44 12.43
CA SER A 65 -9.43 -3.21 11.07
C SER A 65 -10.88 -3.64 10.85
N GLY A 66 -11.30 -4.78 11.41
CA GLY A 66 -12.69 -5.26 11.30
C GLY A 66 -13.69 -4.31 11.96
N ALA A 67 -13.44 -3.95 13.22
CA ALA A 67 -14.28 -3.00 13.96
C ALA A 67 -14.30 -1.61 13.30
N LEU A 68 -13.20 -1.19 12.68
CA LEU A 68 -13.09 0.07 11.95
C LEU A 68 -13.95 0.03 10.67
N VAL A 69 -13.82 -1.02 9.86
CA VAL A 69 -14.57 -1.19 8.60
C VAL A 69 -16.07 -1.34 8.84
N ASP A 70 -16.47 -1.90 9.98
CA ASP A 70 -17.88 -2.02 10.35
C ASP A 70 -18.47 -0.67 10.80
N ARG A 71 -17.65 0.24 11.34
CA ARG A 71 -18.09 1.58 11.79
C ARG A 71 -18.11 2.62 10.67
N PHE A 72 -17.22 2.51 9.69
CA PHE A 72 -17.10 3.46 8.59
C PHE A 72 -17.71 2.93 7.29
N SER A 73 -18.04 3.83 6.36
CA SER A 73 -18.49 3.38 5.04
C SER A 73 -17.33 2.70 4.31
N ARG A 74 -17.56 1.48 3.79
CA ARG A 74 -16.55 0.69 3.04
C ARG A 74 -15.92 1.50 1.91
N ARG A 75 -16.71 2.35 1.24
CA ARG A 75 -16.23 3.24 0.17
C ARG A 75 -15.20 4.25 0.69
N THR A 76 -15.48 4.88 1.83
CA THR A 76 -14.55 5.85 2.44
C THR A 76 -13.26 5.17 2.86
N VAL A 77 -13.34 3.98 3.48
CA VAL A 77 -12.16 3.23 3.91
C VAL A 77 -11.26 2.88 2.73
N MET A 78 -11.83 2.37 1.63
CA MET A 78 -11.04 2.07 0.42
C MET A 78 -10.36 3.32 -0.16
N ILE A 79 -11.10 4.43 -0.32
CA ILE A 79 -10.53 5.66 -0.87
C ILE A 79 -9.38 6.19 -0.01
N VAL A 80 -9.53 6.17 1.32
CA VAL A 80 -8.48 6.65 2.23
C VAL A 80 -7.27 5.73 2.21
N ALA A 81 -7.47 4.41 2.27
CA ALA A 81 -6.37 3.44 2.27
C ALA A 81 -5.60 3.43 0.95
N ASP A 82 -6.28 3.30 -0.19
CA ASP A 82 -5.65 3.33 -1.51
C ASP A 82 -5.03 4.70 -1.79
N GLY A 83 -5.69 5.78 -1.35
CA GLY A 83 -5.17 7.14 -1.46
C GLY A 83 -3.87 7.33 -0.67
N ALA A 84 -3.79 6.80 0.55
CA ALA A 84 -2.58 6.86 1.37
C ALA A 84 -1.41 6.11 0.69
N ILE A 85 -1.66 4.91 0.16
CA ILE A 85 -0.65 4.13 -0.59
C ILE A 85 -0.19 4.89 -1.82
N GLY A 86 -1.12 5.46 -2.59
CA GLY A 86 -0.80 6.25 -3.78
C GLY A 86 0.04 7.48 -3.47
N LEU A 87 -0.30 8.22 -2.40
CA LEU A 87 0.45 9.38 -1.94
C LEU A 87 1.85 9.01 -1.44
N ALA A 88 1.98 7.96 -0.64
CA ALA A 88 3.27 7.47 -0.15
C ALA A 88 4.17 7.01 -1.31
N SER A 89 3.60 6.30 -2.29
CA SER A 89 4.32 5.87 -3.49
C SER A 89 4.78 7.06 -4.34
N ALA A 90 3.92 8.06 -4.52
CA ALA A 90 4.27 9.29 -5.25
C ALA A 90 5.36 10.09 -4.53
N TRP A 91 5.29 10.17 -3.20
CA TRP A 91 6.32 10.81 -2.37
C TRP A 91 7.69 10.14 -2.54
N LEU A 92 7.76 8.82 -2.46
CA LEU A 92 9.01 8.09 -2.66
C LEU A 92 9.53 8.21 -4.09
N ALA A 93 8.65 8.15 -5.09
CA ALA A 93 9.05 8.40 -6.48
C ALA A 93 9.69 9.78 -6.63
N TYR A 94 9.11 10.82 -6.04
CA TYR A 94 9.67 12.16 -6.03
C TYR A 94 11.04 12.23 -5.33
N MET A 95 11.20 11.58 -4.17
CA MET A 95 12.49 11.47 -3.46
C MET A 95 13.56 10.76 -4.31
N TYR A 96 13.16 9.75 -5.08
CA TYR A 96 14.05 9.06 -6.01
C TYR A 96 14.49 9.95 -7.17
N PHE A 97 13.56 10.63 -7.84
CA PHE A 97 13.87 11.52 -8.97
C PHE A 97 14.67 12.77 -8.57
N SER A 98 14.49 13.25 -7.34
CA SER A 98 15.28 14.37 -6.79
C SER A 98 16.68 13.95 -6.33
N GLY A 99 17.01 12.65 -6.33
CA GLY A 99 18.30 12.13 -5.87
C GLY A 99 18.49 12.19 -4.34
N ALA A 100 17.45 12.53 -3.58
CA ALA A 100 17.47 12.67 -2.13
C ALA A 100 17.05 11.38 -1.39
N VAL A 101 16.85 10.28 -2.12
CA VAL A 101 16.38 9.03 -1.53
C VAL A 101 17.40 8.49 -0.52
N ALA A 102 16.90 8.12 0.64
CA ALA A 102 17.70 7.58 1.73
C ALA A 102 16.98 6.38 2.35
N VAL A 103 17.74 5.48 2.96
CA VAL A 103 17.23 4.21 3.53
C VAL A 103 16.06 4.44 4.49
N TRP A 104 16.10 5.50 5.30
CA TRP A 104 15.02 5.80 6.26
C TRP A 104 13.69 6.18 5.60
N HIS A 105 13.70 6.73 4.38
CA HIS A 105 12.46 7.00 3.64
C HIS A 105 11.72 5.70 3.28
N ILE A 106 12.47 4.62 3.07
CA ILE A 106 11.90 3.30 2.76
C ILE A 106 11.23 2.70 4.00
N TYR A 107 11.69 3.05 5.21
CA TYR A 107 11.05 2.64 6.45
C TYR A 107 9.74 3.39 6.74
N LEU A 108 9.44 4.46 6.01
CA LEU A 108 8.20 5.24 6.21
C LEU A 108 7.06 4.83 5.28
N ILE A 109 7.33 3.91 4.36
CA ILE A 109 6.34 3.29 3.46
C ILE A 109 5.90 1.97 4.05
#